data_AF-A0A5R8LWI4-F1
#
_entry.id   AF-A0A5R8LWI4-F1
#
_cell.length_a   1.000
_cell.length_b   1.000
_cell.length_c   1.000
_cell.angle_alpha   90.00
_cell.angle_beta   90.00
_cell.angle_gamma   90.00
#
_symmetry.space_group_name_H-M   'P 1'
#
loop_
_entity.id
_entity.type
_entity.pdbx_description
1 polymer ?
#
loop_
_entity_poly.entity_id
_entity_poly.type
_entity_poly.pdbx_seq_one_letter_code
_entity_poly.pdbx_strand_id
1 'polypeptide(L)'
;MDKRILWIFLFLSGITFAQTTVTLEDQCNCEVLQGTAVTAAGSVTPTGADLGDLYVNTNTGTIYFWDGDSWELTSSDTNTTNASFTENGTDLILTDSDGNSVTIALADIAAAIDTNTTNNAFLVMGTDLVMVDSEGNMVGIPLAQIASLTDTNTTNTGLTEDGTNLILTDSDGGTVTIALADI
;
A
#
# COMPACT_ATOMS: atom_id res chain seq x y z
N MET A 1 -90.87 23.92 -11.80
CA MET A 1 -89.76 24.38 -12.66
C MET A 1 -90.13 24.02 -14.09
N ASP A 2 -90.27 25.01 -14.98
CA ASP A 2 -90.75 24.79 -16.35
C ASP A 2 -89.73 23.95 -17.13
N LYS A 3 -90.18 22.91 -17.86
CA LYS A 3 -89.30 22.04 -18.66
C LYS A 3 -88.47 22.86 -19.66
N ARG A 4 -88.95 24.03 -20.07
CA ARG A 4 -88.25 24.98 -20.95
C ARG A 4 -87.00 25.58 -20.31
N ILE A 5 -86.97 25.75 -18.99
CA ILE A 5 -85.83 26.30 -18.23
C ILE A 5 -84.70 25.26 -18.11
N LEU A 6 -85.03 23.97 -18.05
CA LEU A 6 -84.07 22.87 -18.00
C LEU A 6 -83.23 22.78 -19.29
N TRP A 7 -83.87 22.99 -20.45
CA TRP A 7 -83.17 23.01 -21.75
C TRP A 7 -82.20 24.19 -21.86
N ILE A 8 -82.55 25.36 -21.32
CA ILE A 8 -81.67 26.54 -21.34
C ILE A 8 -80.40 26.32 -20.51
N PHE A 9 -80.50 25.63 -19.37
CA PHE A 9 -79.32 25.26 -18.57
C PHE A 9 -78.45 24.20 -19.24
N LEU A 10 -79.05 23.26 -19.98
CA LEU A 10 -78.32 22.22 -20.70
C LEU A 10 -77.50 22.79 -21.88
N PHE A 11 -78.01 23.82 -22.55
CA PHE A 11 -77.27 24.51 -23.62
C PHE A 11 -76.20 25.49 -23.12
N LEU A 12 -76.15 25.76 -21.81
CA LEU A 12 -75.18 26.67 -21.18
C LEU A 12 -74.06 25.93 -20.43
N SER A 13 -73.95 24.60 -20.56
CA SER A 13 -72.84 23.83 -20.00
C SER A 13 -71.82 23.49 -21.09
N GLY A 14 -71.07 24.49 -21.54
CA GLY A 14 -69.84 24.26 -22.28
C GLY A 14 -68.75 23.85 -21.30
N ILE A 15 -68.40 22.57 -21.27
CA ILE A 15 -67.21 22.11 -20.54
C ILE A 15 -66.01 22.51 -21.39
N THR A 16 -65.24 23.51 -20.95
CA THR A 16 -64.00 23.88 -21.63
C THR A 16 -62.92 22.88 -21.24
N PHE A 17 -62.49 22.04 -22.18
CA PHE A 17 -61.23 21.34 -22.04
C PHE A 17 -60.12 22.35 -22.29
N ALA A 18 -59.41 22.77 -21.24
CA ALA A 18 -58.10 23.37 -21.41
C ALA A 18 -57.16 22.23 -21.80
N GLN A 19 -56.92 22.07 -23.11
CA GLN A 19 -55.83 21.23 -23.57
C GLN A 19 -54.53 22.00 -23.37
N THR A 20 -53.71 21.60 -22.40
CA THR A 20 -52.30 21.99 -22.37
C THR A 20 -51.61 21.22 -23.48
N THR A 21 -51.55 21.81 -24.67
CA THR A 21 -50.60 21.36 -25.69
C THR A 21 -49.23 21.68 -25.15
N VAL A 22 -48.52 20.67 -24.65
CA VAL A 22 -47.10 20.83 -24.40
C VAL A 22 -46.41 20.60 -25.73
N THR A 23 -45.95 21.67 -26.36
CA THR A 23 -45.06 21.61 -27.52
C THR A 23 -43.82 20.83 -27.08
N LEU A 24 -43.45 19.78 -27.82
CA LEU A 24 -42.24 19.00 -27.53
C LEU A 24 -40.97 19.86 -27.58
N GLU A 25 -41.05 20.96 -28.34
CA GLU A 25 -40.04 22.02 -28.40
C GLU A 25 -39.76 22.63 -27.01
N ASP A 26 -40.77 22.79 -26.15
CA ASP A 26 -40.62 23.40 -24.81
C ASP A 26 -40.24 22.38 -23.71
N GLN A 27 -40.16 21.08 -24.01
CA GLN A 27 -39.88 20.04 -23.01
C GLN A 27 -38.45 19.49 -23.03
N CYS A 28 -37.70 19.71 -24.10
CA CYS A 28 -36.29 19.32 -24.22
C CYS A 28 -35.54 20.27 -25.17
N ASN A 29 -35.70 21.59 -25.02
CA ASN A 29 -34.84 22.56 -25.71
C ASN A 29 -33.43 22.61 -25.08
N CYS A 30 -32.88 21.49 -24.61
CA CYS A 30 -31.52 21.44 -24.09
C CYS A 30 -30.57 21.65 -25.26
N GLU A 31 -30.22 22.91 -25.53
CA GLU A 31 -29.22 23.25 -26.51
C GLU A 31 -27.84 22.89 -25.94
N VAL A 32 -26.94 22.43 -26.81
CA VAL A 32 -25.53 22.26 -26.46
C VAL A 32 -24.75 23.41 -27.07
N LEU A 33 -24.38 24.35 -26.22
CA LEU A 33 -23.49 25.45 -26.54
C LEU A 33 -22.03 25.02 -26.36
N GLN A 34 -21.11 25.70 -27.05
CA GLN A 34 -19.67 25.45 -26.91
C GLN A 34 -18.87 26.74 -27.06
N GLY A 35 -17.74 26.84 -26.36
CA GLY A 35 -16.82 27.96 -26.48
C GLY A 35 -15.92 28.08 -25.25
N THR A 36 -15.44 29.29 -24.96
CA THR A 36 -14.49 29.53 -23.86
C THR A 36 -15.03 30.47 -22.76
N ALA A 37 -16.28 30.89 -22.88
CA ALA A 37 -16.88 31.93 -22.04
C ALA A 37 -17.22 31.46 -20.62
N VAL A 38 -17.67 30.20 -20.46
CA VAL A 38 -17.95 29.62 -19.15
C VAL A 38 -16.71 28.92 -18.63
N THR A 39 -16.01 29.54 -17.67
CA THR A 39 -14.75 29.00 -17.10
C THR A 39 -14.88 28.53 -15.65
N ALA A 40 -16.01 28.79 -15.01
CA ALA A 40 -16.31 28.38 -13.64
C ALA A 40 -17.82 28.30 -13.42
N ALA A 41 -18.24 27.55 -12.40
CA ALA A 41 -19.61 27.53 -11.91
C ALA A 41 -20.05 28.93 -11.41
N GLY A 42 -21.35 29.24 -11.49
CA GLY A 42 -21.89 30.56 -11.18
C GLY A 42 -21.72 31.61 -12.29
N SER A 43 -21.18 31.23 -13.46
CA SER A 43 -21.07 32.18 -14.59
C SER A 43 -22.46 32.51 -15.15
N VAL A 44 -22.70 33.78 -15.50
CA VAL A 44 -23.93 34.22 -16.18
C VAL A 44 -23.72 34.51 -17.67
N THR A 45 -22.52 34.29 -18.18
CA THR A 45 -22.16 34.46 -19.60
C THR A 45 -21.77 33.12 -20.20
N PRO A 46 -22.28 32.74 -21.38
CA PRO A 46 -23.17 33.50 -22.25
C PRO A 46 -24.60 33.63 -21.69
N THR A 47 -25.25 34.76 -21.98
CA THR A 47 -26.65 35.03 -21.63
C THR A 47 -27.61 34.43 -22.66
N GLY A 48 -28.84 34.18 -22.25
CA GLY A 48 -29.89 33.68 -23.15
C GLY A 48 -29.92 32.16 -23.28
N ALA A 49 -29.35 31.45 -22.31
CA ALA A 49 -29.53 30.02 -22.14
C ALA A 49 -30.90 29.72 -21.49
N ASP A 50 -31.49 28.62 -21.89
CA ASP A 50 -32.71 28.06 -21.31
C ASP A 50 -32.37 27.07 -20.20
N LEU A 51 -33.30 26.88 -19.26
CA LEU A 51 -33.15 25.94 -18.15
C LEU A 51 -32.80 24.53 -18.68
N GLY A 52 -31.65 24.00 -18.26
CA GLY A 52 -31.16 22.68 -18.66
C GLY A 52 -30.26 22.65 -19.88
N ASP A 53 -29.94 23.80 -20.50
CA ASP A 53 -28.93 23.88 -21.55
C ASP A 53 -27.57 23.39 -21.07
N LEU A 54 -26.77 22.83 -21.98
CA LEU A 54 -25.40 22.40 -21.71
C LEU A 54 -24.40 23.33 -22.38
N TYR A 55 -23.27 23.59 -21.72
CA TYR A 55 -22.17 24.34 -22.28
C TYR A 55 -20.87 23.54 -22.20
N VAL A 56 -20.20 23.32 -23.34
CA VAL A 56 -18.90 22.66 -23.42
C VAL A 56 -17.79 23.72 -23.50
N ASN A 57 -16.97 23.82 -22.44
CA ASN A 57 -15.77 24.65 -22.50
C ASN A 57 -14.73 24.00 -23.42
N THR A 58 -14.43 24.60 -24.56
CA THR A 58 -13.52 24.03 -25.57
C THR A 58 -12.05 24.07 -25.18
N ASN A 59 -11.67 24.82 -24.14
CA ASN A 59 -10.31 24.84 -23.60
C ASN A 59 -10.08 23.73 -22.57
N THR A 60 -11.04 23.49 -21.68
CA THR A 60 -10.90 22.54 -20.56
C THR A 60 -11.62 21.20 -20.78
N GLY A 61 -12.55 21.15 -21.74
CA GLY A 61 -13.46 20.00 -21.93
C GLY A 61 -14.56 19.89 -20.87
N THR A 62 -14.63 20.84 -19.92
CA THR A 62 -15.63 20.84 -18.83
C THR A 62 -17.02 21.13 -19.38
N ILE A 63 -18.01 20.40 -18.90
CA ILE A 63 -19.41 20.58 -19.28
C ILE A 63 -20.16 21.26 -18.12
N TYR A 64 -20.84 22.35 -18.41
CA TYR A 64 -21.72 23.07 -17.50
C TYR A 64 -23.17 22.89 -17.92
N PHE A 65 -24.12 23.09 -17.01
CA PHE A 65 -25.54 23.19 -17.31
C PHE A 65 -26.12 24.51 -16.81
N TRP A 66 -27.11 25.06 -17.49
CA TRP A 66 -27.82 26.26 -17.03
C TRP A 66 -28.93 25.88 -16.05
N ASP A 67 -28.90 26.40 -14.82
CA ASP A 67 -29.88 26.08 -13.77
C ASP A 67 -31.08 27.05 -13.72
N GLY A 68 -31.12 28.00 -14.65
CA GLY A 68 -32.11 29.08 -14.71
C GLY A 68 -31.54 30.45 -14.37
N ASP A 69 -30.46 30.50 -13.58
CA ASP A 69 -29.82 31.73 -13.12
C ASP A 69 -28.32 31.78 -13.45
N SER A 70 -27.61 30.64 -13.40
CA SER A 70 -26.18 30.54 -13.73
C SER A 70 -25.79 29.20 -14.37
N TRP A 71 -24.60 29.19 -14.97
CA TRP A 71 -23.92 27.99 -15.46
C TRP A 71 -23.28 27.25 -14.29
N GLU A 72 -23.69 26.01 -14.07
CA GLU A 72 -23.23 25.14 -12.98
C GLU A 72 -22.49 23.90 -13.52
N LEU A 73 -21.60 23.31 -12.72
CA LEU A 73 -20.85 22.13 -13.13
C LEU A 73 -21.77 20.90 -13.24
N THR A 74 -21.66 20.15 -14.34
CA THR A 74 -22.34 18.84 -14.46
C THR A 74 -21.71 17.76 -13.59
N SER A 75 -20.44 17.94 -13.24
CA SER A 75 -19.69 17.08 -12.32
C SER A 75 -18.56 17.88 -11.68
N SER A 76 -18.30 17.64 -10.39
CA SER A 76 -17.07 18.07 -9.73
C SER A 76 -16.08 16.91 -9.70
N ASP A 77 -14.89 17.09 -10.24
CA ASP A 77 -13.77 16.18 -10.00
C ASP A 77 -13.02 16.67 -8.74
N THR A 78 -13.09 15.90 -7.67
CA THR A 78 -12.35 16.13 -6.42
C THR A 78 -11.16 15.18 -6.39
N ASN A 79 -10.17 15.42 -7.24
CA ASN A 79 -8.93 14.67 -7.17
C ASN A 79 -8.20 15.01 -5.87
N THR A 80 -7.89 14.00 -5.07
CA THR A 80 -7.09 14.17 -3.86
C THR A 80 -5.66 13.71 -4.09
N THR A 81 -4.72 14.38 -3.43
CA THR A 81 -3.30 14.03 -3.48
C THR A 81 -2.77 13.85 -2.08
N ASN A 82 -1.72 13.04 -1.92
CA ASN A 82 -1.07 12.91 -0.62
C ASN A 82 -0.42 14.25 -0.23
N ALA A 83 -0.91 14.87 0.85
CA ALA A 83 -0.46 16.17 1.31
C ALA A 83 0.65 16.07 2.36
N SER A 84 0.61 15.06 3.24
CA SER A 84 1.62 14.88 4.28
C SER A 84 1.79 13.44 4.73
N PHE A 85 2.99 13.12 5.21
CA PHE A 85 3.34 11.84 5.82
C PHE A 85 4.09 12.11 7.13
N THR A 86 3.48 11.71 8.25
CA THR A 86 3.94 12.09 9.60
C THR A 86 3.82 10.92 10.56
N GLU A 87 4.48 11.01 11.72
CA GLU A 87 4.35 10.07 12.82
C GLU A 87 4.03 10.83 14.12
N ASN A 88 3.29 10.20 15.04
CA ASN A 88 2.85 10.81 16.29
C ASN A 88 3.36 10.09 17.56
N GLY A 89 4.38 9.23 17.41
CA GLY A 89 4.93 8.36 18.43
C GLY A 89 4.22 7.01 18.59
N THR A 90 2.99 6.86 18.09
CA THR A 90 2.21 5.61 18.13
C THR A 90 1.89 5.08 16.74
N ASP A 91 1.62 5.98 15.80
CA ASP A 91 1.17 5.66 14.46
C ASP A 91 1.94 6.43 13.40
N LEU A 92 1.99 5.83 12.20
CA LEU A 92 2.35 6.48 10.96
C LEU A 92 1.07 6.93 10.25
N ILE A 93 1.02 8.20 9.85
CA ILE A 93 -0.18 8.86 9.34
C ILE A 93 0.11 9.46 7.96
N LEU A 94 -0.69 9.06 6.98
CA LEU A 94 -0.75 9.66 5.65
C LEU A 94 -2.04 10.48 5.56
N THR A 95 -1.93 11.78 5.30
CA THR A 95 -3.09 12.68 5.14
C THR A 95 -3.13 13.23 3.73
N ASP A 96 -4.31 13.19 3.10
CA ASP A 96 -4.54 13.73 1.76
C ASP A 96 -4.84 15.24 1.77
N SER A 97 -5.01 15.82 0.57
CA SER A 97 -5.28 17.24 0.36
C SER A 97 -6.64 17.71 0.88
N ASP A 98 -7.56 16.78 1.15
CA ASP A 98 -8.90 17.05 1.66
C ASP A 98 -8.96 16.87 3.18
N GLY A 99 -7.84 16.46 3.79
CA GLY A 99 -7.68 16.28 5.23
C GLY A 99 -8.10 14.90 5.73
N ASN A 100 -8.40 13.95 4.84
CA ASN A 100 -8.64 12.56 5.20
C ASN A 100 -7.31 11.86 5.49
N SER A 101 -7.31 10.91 6.43
CA SER A 101 -6.10 10.21 6.85
C SER A 101 -6.24 8.69 6.81
N VAL A 102 -5.13 8.04 6.46
CA VAL A 102 -4.89 6.60 6.66
C VAL A 102 -3.80 6.46 7.73
N THR A 103 -4.04 5.56 8.68
CA THR A 103 -3.17 5.39 9.86
C THR A 103 -2.73 3.94 9.97
N ILE A 104 -1.45 3.72 10.28
CA ILE A 104 -0.84 2.41 10.53
C ILE A 104 -0.17 2.48 11.89
N ALA A 105 -0.53 1.59 12.81
CA ALA A 105 0.09 1.54 14.14
C ALA A 105 1.55 1.08 14.03
N LEU A 106 2.46 1.82 14.69
CA LEU A 106 3.89 1.48 14.73
C LEU A 106 4.13 0.17 15.49
N ALA A 107 3.25 -0.18 16.43
CA ALA A 107 3.30 -1.45 17.16
C ALA A 107 3.08 -2.66 16.24
N ASP A 108 2.19 -2.55 15.24
CA ASP A 108 1.95 -3.63 14.28
C ASP A 108 3.17 -3.85 13.38
N ILE A 109 3.83 -2.76 12.98
CA ILE A 109 5.09 -2.82 12.23
C ILE A 109 6.19 -3.44 13.11
N ALA A 110 6.31 -3.01 14.37
CA ALA A 110 7.30 -3.54 15.29
C ALA A 110 7.11 -5.03 15.59
N ALA A 111 5.86 -5.48 15.72
CA ALA A 111 5.54 -6.89 15.93
C ALA A 111 5.89 -7.78 14.73
N ALA A 112 5.94 -7.22 13.51
CA ALA A 112 6.35 -7.94 12.31
C ALA A 112 7.87 -8.06 12.16
N ILE A 113 8.66 -7.30 12.93
CA ILE A 113 10.12 -7.30 12.86
C ILE A 113 10.68 -8.09 14.05
N ASP A 114 11.38 -9.17 13.75
CA ASP A 114 12.19 -9.87 14.75
C ASP A 114 13.44 -9.03 15.09
N THR A 115 13.48 -8.53 16.32
CA THR A 115 14.57 -7.68 16.82
C THR A 115 15.29 -8.27 18.03
N ASN A 116 14.88 -9.45 18.48
CA ASN A 116 15.28 -9.99 19.78
C ASN A 116 15.68 -11.46 19.76
N THR A 117 15.71 -12.12 18.60
CA THR A 117 16.32 -13.44 18.46
C THR A 117 17.81 -13.42 18.82
N THR A 118 18.18 -14.21 19.81
CA THR A 118 19.55 -14.34 20.34
C THR A 118 19.97 -15.79 20.49
N ASN A 119 21.27 -16.06 20.47
CA ASN A 119 21.79 -17.39 20.76
C ASN A 119 21.57 -17.72 22.24
N ASN A 120 20.73 -18.72 22.53
CA ASN A 120 20.34 -19.09 23.90
C ASN A 120 21.24 -20.19 24.48
N ALA A 121 21.52 -21.25 23.70
CA ALA A 121 22.30 -22.38 24.17
C ALA A 121 23.09 -23.07 23.06
N PHE A 122 24.18 -23.71 23.46
CA PHE A 122 24.85 -24.75 22.68
C PHE A 122 24.61 -26.09 23.36
N LEU A 123 24.16 -27.07 22.59
CA LEU A 123 23.81 -28.40 23.05
C LEU A 123 24.45 -29.45 22.15
N VAL A 124 24.69 -30.63 22.68
CA VAL A 124 24.99 -31.81 21.86
C VAL A 124 23.70 -32.60 21.68
N MET A 125 23.30 -32.80 20.44
CA MET A 125 22.08 -33.53 20.09
C MET A 125 22.43 -34.64 19.10
N GLY A 126 22.42 -35.88 19.57
CA GLY A 126 22.85 -37.03 18.77
C GLY A 126 24.31 -36.90 18.35
N THR A 127 24.55 -36.78 17.04
CA THR A 127 25.89 -36.66 16.44
C THR A 127 26.31 -35.23 16.16
N ASP A 128 25.51 -34.23 16.54
CA ASP A 128 25.71 -32.84 16.13
C ASP A 128 25.89 -31.92 17.35
N LEU A 129 26.73 -30.89 17.18
CA LEU A 129 26.74 -29.72 18.05
C LEU A 129 25.71 -28.74 17.49
N VAL A 130 24.71 -28.40 18.30
CA VAL A 130 23.56 -27.59 17.90
C VAL A 130 23.55 -26.29 18.69
N MET A 131 23.43 -25.17 17.97
CA MET A 131 23.04 -23.89 18.53
C MET A 131 21.51 -23.80 18.53
N VAL A 132 20.93 -23.43 19.66
CA VAL A 132 19.50 -23.13 19.80
C VAL A 132 19.36 -21.64 20.12
N ASP A 133 18.49 -20.95 19.38
CA ASP A 133 18.17 -19.54 19.66
C ASP A 133 17.10 -19.39 20.75
N SER A 134 16.76 -18.15 21.12
CA SER A 134 15.76 -17.82 22.16
C SER A 134 14.33 -18.22 21.78
N GLU A 135 14.08 -18.43 20.49
CA GLU A 135 12.81 -18.78 19.87
C GLU A 135 12.69 -20.29 19.63
N GLY A 136 13.78 -21.04 19.85
CA GLY A 136 13.85 -22.50 19.77
C GLY A 136 14.26 -23.04 18.40
N ASN A 137 14.64 -22.20 17.44
CA ASN A 137 15.20 -22.66 16.18
C ASN A 137 16.60 -23.23 16.40
N MET A 138 16.98 -24.19 15.55
CA MET A 138 18.20 -24.98 15.73
C MET A 138 19.08 -24.92 14.48
N VAL A 139 20.37 -24.71 14.68
CA VAL A 139 21.41 -24.84 13.65
C VAL A 139 22.47 -25.80 14.15
N GLY A 140 22.66 -26.91 13.45
CA GLY A 140 23.58 -27.98 13.82
C GLY A 140 24.80 -28.07 12.90
N ILE A 141 25.94 -28.45 13.49
CA ILE A 141 27.12 -28.94 12.76
C ILE A 141 27.46 -30.36 13.24
N PRO A 142 27.68 -31.32 12.34
CA PRO A 142 28.09 -32.68 12.73
C PRO A 142 29.39 -32.70 13.53
N LEU A 143 29.40 -33.39 14.67
CA LEU A 143 30.58 -33.57 15.52
C LEU A 143 31.73 -34.29 14.79
N ALA A 144 31.41 -35.17 13.85
CA ALA A 144 32.42 -35.85 13.03
C ALA A 144 33.25 -34.87 12.20
N GLN A 145 32.64 -33.78 11.71
CA GLN A 145 33.38 -32.74 10.97
C GLN A 145 34.31 -31.97 11.91
N ILE A 146 33.87 -31.65 13.13
CA ILE A 146 34.72 -31.01 14.14
C ILE A 146 35.88 -31.93 14.52
N ALA A 147 35.61 -33.20 14.81
CA ALA A 147 36.62 -34.19 15.18
C ALA A 147 37.67 -34.37 14.08
N SER A 148 37.28 -34.33 12.80
CA SER A 148 38.23 -34.43 11.68
C SER A 148 39.20 -33.25 11.56
N LEU A 149 38.86 -32.10 12.15
CA LEU A 149 39.71 -30.91 12.18
C LEU A 149 40.63 -30.86 13.40
N THR A 150 40.42 -31.73 14.40
CA THR A 150 41.19 -31.70 15.64
C THR A 150 42.28 -32.77 15.57
N ASP A 151 43.55 -32.36 15.65
CA ASP A 151 44.65 -33.32 15.79
C ASP A 151 44.67 -33.84 17.24
N THR A 152 44.17 -35.06 17.42
CA THR A 152 44.03 -35.69 18.72
C THR A 152 45.10 -36.75 18.99
N ASN A 153 46.08 -36.97 18.11
CA ASN A 153 46.94 -38.13 18.25
C ASN A 153 48.38 -37.98 17.72
N THR A 154 49.06 -36.88 18.06
CA THR A 154 50.52 -36.83 17.96
C THR A 154 51.15 -37.76 19.00
N THR A 155 51.74 -38.87 18.56
CA THR A 155 52.41 -39.85 19.44
C THR A 155 53.86 -40.03 19.02
N ASN A 156 54.74 -40.38 19.97
CA ASN A 156 56.13 -40.69 19.61
C ASN A 156 56.17 -41.99 18.80
N THR A 157 56.72 -41.93 17.58
CA THR A 157 56.81 -43.07 16.66
C THR A 157 58.21 -43.63 16.53
N GLY A 158 59.24 -42.86 16.89
CA GLY A 158 60.63 -43.28 16.75
C GLY A 158 61.55 -42.70 17.81
N LEU A 159 62.54 -43.50 18.20
CA LEU A 159 63.71 -43.06 18.97
C LEU A 159 64.96 -43.59 18.24
N THR A 160 65.78 -42.69 17.75
CA THR A 160 66.96 -43.00 16.91
C THR A 160 68.15 -42.15 17.32
N GLU A 161 69.36 -42.51 16.90
CA GLU A 161 70.56 -41.67 17.03
C GLU A 161 71.23 -41.42 15.68
N ASP A 162 71.92 -40.28 15.54
CA ASP A 162 72.70 -39.92 14.33
C ASP A 162 74.23 -39.94 14.57
N GLY A 163 74.66 -40.44 15.74
CA GLY A 163 76.04 -40.42 16.21
C GLY A 163 76.44 -39.16 16.98
N THR A 164 75.60 -38.11 17.00
CA THR A 164 75.79 -36.89 17.81
C THR A 164 74.61 -36.62 18.74
N ASN A 165 73.39 -36.94 18.33
CA ASN A 165 72.16 -36.67 19.05
C ASN A 165 71.31 -37.92 19.21
N LEU A 166 70.57 -37.99 20.32
CA LEU A 166 69.38 -38.82 20.45
C LEU A 166 68.18 -38.02 19.90
N ILE A 167 67.43 -38.62 19.00
CA ILE A 167 66.32 -38.01 18.26
C ILE A 167 65.04 -38.77 18.56
N LEU A 168 64.07 -38.08 19.14
CA LEU A 168 62.70 -38.55 19.29
C LEU A 168 61.86 -37.95 18.16
N THR A 169 61.17 -38.80 17.40
CA THR A 169 60.30 -38.38 16.29
C THR A 169 58.85 -38.70 16.63
N ASP A 170 57.95 -37.74 16.45
CA ASP A 170 56.52 -37.94 16.60
C ASP A 170 55.84 -38.48 15.33
N SER A 171 54.53 -38.74 15.39
CA SER A 171 53.74 -39.29 14.29
C SER A 171 53.48 -38.31 13.16
N ASP A 172 53.71 -37.02 13.40
CA ASP A 172 53.53 -35.94 12.43
C ASP A 172 54.88 -35.52 11.79
N GLY A 173 55.97 -36.20 12.20
CA GLY A 173 57.32 -35.97 11.70
C GLY A 173 58.07 -34.85 12.42
N GLY A 174 57.51 -34.29 13.49
CA GLY A 174 58.21 -33.40 14.41
C GLY A 174 59.31 -34.14 15.17
N THR A 175 60.39 -33.43 15.51
CA THR A 175 61.53 -34.03 16.23
C THR A 175 61.94 -33.23 17.46
N VAL A 176 62.34 -33.95 18.50
CA VAL A 176 63.05 -33.41 19.67
C VAL A 176 64.42 -34.05 19.71
N THR A 177 65.47 -33.23 19.76
CA THR A 177 66.85 -33.71 19.78
C THR A 177 67.51 -33.35 21.10
N ILE A 178 68.28 -34.29 21.63
CA ILE A 178 69.15 -34.08 22.80
C ILE A 178 70.55 -34.51 22.39
N ALA A 179 71.54 -33.65 22.59
CA ALA A 179 72.92 -33.99 22.28
C ALA A 179 73.38 -35.14 23.18
N LEU A 180 74.02 -36.15 22.60
CA LEU A 180 74.54 -37.30 23.36
C LEU A 180 75.65 -36.90 24.34
N ALA A 181 76.30 -35.74 24.13
CA ALA A 181 77.29 -35.20 25.05
C ALA A 181 76.68 -34.61 26.34
N ASP A 182 75.38 -34.33 26.35
CA ASP A 182 74.65 -33.72 27.47
C ASP A 182 73.86 -34.76 28.30
N ILE A 183 73.95 -36.04 27.96
CA ILE A 183 73.30 -37.19 28.62
C ILE A 183 74.37 -38.04 29.32
#